data_AF-A0A3D5QBY8-F1
#
_entry.id   AF-A0A3D5QBY8-F1
#
_cell.length_a   1.000
_cell.length_b   1.000
_cell.length_c   1.000
_cell.angle_alpha   90.00
_cell.angle_beta   90.00
_cell.angle_gamma   90.00
#
_symmetry.space_group_name_H-M   'P 1'
#
loop_
_entity.id
_entity.type
_entity.pdbx_description
1 polymer ?
#
loop_
_entity_poly.entity_id
_entity_poly.type
_entity_poly.pdbx_seq_one_letter_code
_entity_poly.pdbx_strand_id
1 'polypeptide(L)'
;ELTKQVIQSQKLEAVGQLAGGIAHDFNNFLAGMMAYIDLLKRSRNLEQHEKEYLSQMMQLAERSAKLVENILAFSRKQVSIPQVIDVNRQLSISEKLYRKMIKENIQLMVEYYSHPIYIKIDPVQLDQIIL
;
A
#
# COMPACT_ATOMS: atom_id res chain seq x y z
N GLU A 1 -21.77 21.75 11.81
CA GLU A 1 -20.59 21.15 11.15
C GLU A 1 -20.20 19.79 11.73
N LEU A 2 -20.18 19.62 13.06
CA LEU A 2 -19.88 18.33 13.73
C LEU A 2 -20.71 17.15 13.21
N THR A 3 -22.02 17.33 13.01
CA THR A 3 -22.91 16.27 12.50
C THR A 3 -22.58 15.84 11.07
N LYS A 4 -22.11 16.77 10.23
CA LYS A 4 -21.65 16.45 8.86
C LYS A 4 -20.35 15.64 8.90
N GLN A 5 -19.41 15.98 9.81
CA GLN A 5 -18.19 15.21 10.01
C GLN A 5 -18.47 13.80 10.56
N VAL A 6 -19.44 13.65 11.48
CA VAL A 6 -19.85 12.33 12.01
C VAL A 6 -20.45 11.46 10.90
N ILE A 7 -21.33 12.01 10.05
CA ILE A 7 -21.92 11.27 8.92
C ILE A 7 -20.85 10.90 7.88
N GLN A 8 -19.92 11.82 7.59
CA GLN A 8 -18.78 11.56 6.71
C GLN A 8 -17.90 10.42 7.25
N SER A 9 -17.61 10.44 8.56
CA SER A 9 -16.81 9.43 9.26
C SER A 9 -17.49 8.05 9.25
N GLN A 10 -18.80 7.99 9.46
CA GLN A 10 -19.58 6.74 9.40
C GLN A 10 -19.67 6.16 7.98
N LYS A 11 -19.77 7.01 6.94
CA LYS A 11 -19.71 6.54 5.55
C LYS A 11 -18.35 5.92 5.22
N LEU A 12 -17.26 6.57 5.65
CA LEU A 12 -15.91 6.04 5.45
C LEU A 12 -15.69 4.74 6.24
N GLU A 13 -16.29 4.60 7.42
CA GLU A 13 -16.25 3.37 8.22
C GLU A 13 -16.97 2.19 7.54
N ALA A 14 -18.15 2.43 6.96
CA ALA A 14 -18.87 1.42 6.19
C ALA A 14 -18.10 1.00 4.93
N VAL A 15 -17.44 1.95 4.24
CA VAL A 15 -16.55 1.66 3.10
C VAL A 15 -15.32 0.87 3.54
N GLY A 16 -14.74 1.18 4.70
CA GLY A 16 -13.61 0.48 5.29
C GLY A 16 -13.91 -0.99 5.60
N GLN A 17 -15.03 -1.27 6.26
CA GLN A 17 -15.44 -2.64 6.59
C GLN A 17 -15.75 -3.47 5.33
N LEU A 18 -16.43 -2.90 4.34
CA LEU A 18 -16.70 -3.57 3.06
C LEU A 18 -15.41 -3.85 2.28
N ALA A 19 -14.49 -2.89 2.23
CA ALA A 19 -13.21 -3.06 1.56
C ALA A 19 -12.33 -4.12 2.25
N GLY A 20 -12.41 -4.26 3.57
CA GLY A 20 -11.73 -5.32 4.33
C GLY A 20 -12.14 -6.73 3.91
N GLY A 21 -13.46 -6.97 3.83
CA GLY A 21 -14.02 -8.26 3.39
C GLY A 21 -13.73 -8.56 1.93
N ILE A 22 -13.95 -7.58 1.04
CA ILE A 22 -13.69 -7.72 -0.41
C ILE A 22 -12.21 -8.02 -0.67
N ALA A 23 -11.30 -7.32 0.01
CA ALA A 23 -9.88 -7.50 -0.20
C ALA A 23 -9.35 -8.83 0.35
N HIS A 24 -9.92 -9.33 1.46
CA HIS A 24 -9.63 -10.68 1.93
C HIS A 24 -9.99 -11.72 0.86
N ASP A 25 -11.18 -11.64 0.28
CA ASP A 25 -11.61 -12.56 -0.77
C ASP A 25 -10.77 -12.40 -2.05
N PHE A 26 -10.39 -11.18 -2.40
CA PHE A 26 -9.48 -10.91 -3.52
C PHE A 26 -8.11 -11.55 -3.33
N ASN A 27 -7.55 -11.45 -2.11
CA ASN A 27 -6.30 -12.12 -1.76
C ASN A 27 -6.43 -13.64 -1.82
N ASN A 28 -7.59 -14.21 -1.45
CA ASN A 28 -7.84 -15.64 -1.59
C ASN A 28 -7.85 -16.07 -3.06
N PHE A 29 -8.48 -15.29 -3.94
CA PHE A 29 -8.46 -15.59 -5.38
C PHE A 29 -7.05 -15.48 -5.98
N LEU A 30 -6.29 -14.46 -5.58
CA LEU A 30 -4.90 -14.29 -6.01
C LEU A 30 -4.02 -15.45 -5.53
N ALA A 31 -4.16 -15.88 -4.28
CA ALA A 31 -3.45 -17.04 -3.74
C ALA A 31 -3.75 -18.32 -4.54
N GLY A 32 -5.03 -18.56 -4.86
CA GLY A 32 -5.44 -19.68 -5.71
C GLY A 32 -4.86 -19.60 -7.13
N MET A 33 -4.93 -18.44 -7.78
CA MET A 33 -4.36 -18.22 -9.10
C MET A 33 -2.84 -18.46 -9.10
N MET A 34 -2.12 -17.90 -8.14
CA MET A 34 -0.67 -18.11 -8.00
C MET A 34 -0.33 -19.59 -7.80
N ALA A 35 -1.11 -20.31 -6.99
CA ALA A 35 -0.92 -21.75 -6.78
C ALA A 35 -1.10 -22.57 -8.06
N TYR A 36 -2.12 -22.26 -8.88
CA TYR A 36 -2.32 -22.91 -10.17
C TYR A 36 -1.21 -22.58 -11.17
N ILE A 37 -0.76 -21.32 -11.22
CA ILE A 37 0.37 -20.91 -12.06
C ILE A 37 1.63 -21.69 -11.66
N ASP A 38 1.91 -21.80 -10.36
CA ASP A 38 3.06 -22.55 -9.85
C ASP A 38 2.96 -24.05 -10.15
N LEU A 39 1.76 -24.63 -10.10
CA LEU A 39 1.54 -26.02 -10.47
C LEU A 39 1.80 -26.23 -11.97
N LEU A 40 1.30 -25.34 -12.83
CA LEU A 40 1.52 -25.40 -14.27
C LEU A 40 3.00 -25.26 -14.62
N LYS A 41 3.73 -24.36 -13.97
CA LYS A 41 5.18 -24.16 -14.18
C LYS A 41 6.02 -25.40 -13.86
N ARG A 42 5.50 -26.36 -13.07
CA ARG A 42 6.17 -27.65 -12.80
C ARG A 42 6.03 -28.66 -13.93
N SER A 43 5.16 -28.42 -14.90
CA SER A 43 5.00 -29.29 -16.06
C SER A 43 6.26 -29.27 -16.93
N ARG A 44 6.74 -30.47 -17.30
CA ARG A 44 7.94 -30.63 -18.13
C ARG A 44 7.67 -30.44 -19.63
N ASN A 45 6.40 -30.41 -20.02
CA ASN A 45 5.98 -30.41 -21.43
C ASN A 45 5.60 -29.02 -21.95
N LEU A 46 5.88 -27.96 -21.20
CA LEU A 46 5.56 -26.60 -21.63
C LEU A 46 6.52 -26.12 -22.73
N GLU A 47 5.95 -25.58 -23.78
CA GLU A 47 6.67 -24.78 -24.77
C GLU A 47 7.21 -23.49 -24.16
N GLN A 48 8.19 -22.87 -24.83
CA GLN A 48 8.85 -21.66 -24.32
C GLN A 48 7.86 -20.50 -24.13
N HIS A 49 6.94 -20.32 -25.09
CA HIS A 49 5.95 -19.25 -25.04
C HIS A 49 4.94 -19.43 -23.88
N GLU A 50 4.58 -20.67 -23.54
CA GLU A 50 3.71 -20.98 -22.41
C GLU A 50 4.39 -20.66 -21.06
N LYS A 51 5.69 -20.94 -20.93
CA LYS A 51 6.48 -20.56 -19.75
C LYS A 51 6.52 -19.05 -19.56
N GLU A 52 6.65 -18.30 -20.65
CA GLU A 52 6.63 -16.84 -20.63
C GLU A 52 5.26 -16.30 -20.20
N TYR A 53 4.16 -16.86 -20.71
CA TYR A 53 2.81 -16.50 -20.25
C TYR A 53 2.61 -16.77 -18.77
N LEU A 54 3.01 -17.94 -18.27
CA LEU A 54 2.92 -18.26 -16.84
C LEU A 54 3.75 -17.30 -15.97
N SER A 55 4.92 -16.88 -16.44
CA SER A 55 5.73 -15.88 -15.75
C SER A 55 5.06 -14.51 -15.72
N GLN A 56 4.45 -14.07 -16.82
CA GLN A 56 3.71 -12.80 -16.88
C GLN A 56 2.45 -12.84 -16.00
N MET A 57 1.71 -13.94 -16.01
CA MET A 57 0.55 -14.13 -15.13
C MET A 57 0.94 -14.05 -13.65
N MET A 58 2.06 -14.66 -13.26
CA MET A 58 2.58 -14.55 -11.88
C MET A 58 2.87 -13.09 -11.51
N GLN A 59 3.58 -12.36 -12.37
CA GLN A 59 3.88 -10.94 -12.12
C GLN A 59 2.62 -10.08 -12.02
N LEU A 60 1.59 -10.35 -12.84
CA LEU A 60 0.31 -9.65 -12.77
C LEU A 60 -0.44 -9.95 -11.47
N ALA A 61 -0.42 -11.20 -11.00
CA ALA A 61 -1.03 -11.59 -9.73
C ALA A 61 -0.33 -10.90 -8.54
N GLU A 62 1.01 -10.88 -8.51
CA GLU A 62 1.78 -10.19 -7.47
C GLU A 62 1.52 -8.67 -7.45
N ARG A 63 1.44 -8.04 -8.63
CA ARG A 63 1.10 -6.61 -8.73
C ARG A 63 -0.32 -6.32 -8.26
N SER A 64 -1.25 -7.20 -8.57
CA SER A 64 -2.65 -7.10 -8.12
C SER A 64 -2.75 -7.24 -6.60
N ALA A 65 -1.98 -8.16 -5.99
CA ALA A 65 -1.92 -8.30 -4.54
C ALA A 65 -1.44 -7.01 -3.85
N LYS A 66 -0.37 -6.40 -4.38
CA LYS A 66 0.14 -5.10 -3.89
C LYS A 66 -0.89 -3.98 -4.02
N LEU A 67 -1.65 -3.94 -5.11
CA LEU A 67 -2.71 -2.95 -5.28
C LEU A 67 -3.82 -3.11 -4.24
N VAL A 68 -4.24 -4.35 -3.98
CA VAL A 68 -5.22 -4.68 -2.94
C VAL A 68 -4.70 -4.32 -1.55
N GLU A 69 -3.42 -4.59 -1.27
CA GLU A 69 -2.77 -4.20 -0.01
C GLU A 69 -2.77 -2.67 0.18
N ASN A 70 -2.51 -1.89 -0.86
CA ASN A 70 -2.58 -0.42 -0.79
C ASN A 70 -4.01 0.08 -0.54
N ILE A 71 -5.02 -0.54 -1.18
CA ILE A 71 -6.44 -0.22 -0.94
C ILE A 71 -6.83 -0.58 0.49
N LEU A 72 -6.37 -1.72 1.00
CA LEU A 72 -6.56 -2.13 2.40
C LEU A 72 -5.86 -1.22 3.39
N ALA A 73 -4.64 -0.78 3.09
CA ALA A 73 -3.91 0.16 3.94
C ALA A 73 -4.63 1.52 4.04
N PHE A 74 -5.34 1.91 2.98
CA PHE A 74 -6.22 3.08 2.96
C PHE A 74 -7.54 2.84 3.71
N SER A 75 -8.12 1.64 3.60
CA SER A 75 -9.41 1.26 4.22
C SER A 75 -9.31 0.93 5.71
N ARG A 76 -8.18 0.35 6.16
CA ARG A 76 -7.96 0.01 7.56
C ARG A 76 -7.86 1.31 8.35
N LYS A 77 -8.86 1.55 9.20
CA LYS A 77 -8.64 2.19 10.51
C LYS A 77 -7.50 1.40 11.16
N GLN A 78 -6.24 1.79 10.94
CA GLN A 78 -5.29 1.61 12.02
C GLN A 78 -5.91 2.35 13.20
N VAL A 79 -6.08 1.68 14.33
CA VAL A 79 -6.28 2.39 15.59
C VAL A 79 -5.12 3.35 15.64
N SER A 80 -5.39 4.63 15.45
CA SER A 80 -4.35 5.64 15.45
C SER A 80 -3.60 5.45 16.76
N ILE A 81 -2.28 5.26 16.68
CA ILE A 81 -1.43 5.22 17.87
C ILE A 81 -0.58 6.49 17.84
N PRO A 82 -1.13 7.64 18.29
CA PRO A 82 -0.37 8.87 18.29
C PRO A 82 0.82 8.73 19.23
N GLN A 83 2.00 8.95 18.67
CA GLN A 83 3.25 9.05 19.42
C GLN A 83 3.90 10.40 19.16
N VAL A 84 4.72 10.85 20.11
CA VAL A 84 5.52 12.06 19.93
C VAL A 84 6.68 11.68 19.02
N ILE A 85 6.70 12.23 17.80
CA ILE A 85 7.74 11.97 16.80
C ILE A 85 8.44 13.25 16.38
N ASP A 86 9.69 13.12 15.96
CA ASP A 86 10.41 14.17 15.23
C ASP A 86 10.01 14.11 13.75
N VAL A 87 9.36 15.17 13.26
CA VAL A 87 8.89 15.30 11.88
C VAL A 87 10.03 15.20 10.89
N ASN A 88 11.20 15.79 11.17
CA ASN A 88 12.36 15.71 10.28
C ASN A 88 12.82 14.26 10.10
N ARG A 89 12.85 13.50 11.20
CA ARG A 89 13.22 12.09 11.18
C ARG A 89 12.23 11.26 10.37
N GLN A 90 10.93 11.48 10.56
CA GLN A 90 9.90 10.76 9.81
C GLN A 90 9.98 11.07 8.31
N LEU A 91 10.09 12.35 7.93
CA LEU A 91 10.26 12.79 6.54
C LEU A 91 11.49 12.15 5.87
N SER A 92 12.59 11.98 6.61
CA SER A 92 13.81 11.36 6.06
C SER A 92 13.66 9.89 5.69
N ILE A 93 12.76 9.17 6.36
CA ILE A 93 12.45 7.77 6.04
C ILE A 93 11.67 7.72 4.73
N SER A 94 10.67 8.58 4.59
CA SER A 94 9.79 8.68 3.42
C SER A 94 10.53 9.21 2.19
N GLU A 95 11.41 10.22 2.34
CA GLU A 95 12.27 10.74 1.26
C GLU A 95 13.07 9.63 0.57
N LYS A 96 13.70 8.72 1.34
CA LYS A 96 14.49 7.61 0.79
C LYS A 96 13.67 6.69 -0.11
N LEU A 97 12.39 6.53 0.22
CA LEU A 97 11.47 5.68 -0.51
C LEU A 97 10.98 6.39 -1.77
N TYR A 98 10.61 7.67 -1.68
CA TYR A 98 10.21 8.50 -2.82
C TYR A 98 11.32 8.67 -3.85
N ARG A 99 12.57 8.88 -3.41
CA ARG A 99 13.74 9.01 -4.31
C ARG A 99 13.96 7.75 -5.17
N LYS A 100 13.48 6.58 -4.73
CA LYS A 100 13.53 5.33 -5.52
C LYS A 100 12.34 5.16 -6.47
N MET A 101 11.20 5.80 -6.19
CA MET A 101 9.97 5.69 -7.00
C MET A 101 9.88 6.76 -8.08
N ILE A 102 10.44 7.94 -7.82
CA ILE A 102 10.45 9.07 -8.76
C ILE A 102 11.42 8.77 -9.92
N LYS A 103 10.96 8.99 -11.15
CA LYS A 103 11.75 8.78 -12.38
C LYS A 103 12.91 9.77 -12.45
N GLU A 104 13.99 9.39 -13.15
CA GLU A 104 15.24 10.15 -13.25
C GLU A 104 15.10 11.59 -13.79
N ASN A 105 13.98 11.91 -14.43
CA ASN A 105 13.70 13.24 -14.97
C ASN A 105 12.99 14.20 -13.99
N ILE A 106 12.79 13.81 -12.73
CA ILE A 106 12.14 14.64 -11.71
C ILE A 106 13.10 14.80 -10.52
N GLN A 107 13.41 16.05 -10.18
CA GLN A 107 14.26 16.38 -9.04
C GLN A 107 13.43 16.53 -7.76
N LEU A 108 13.68 15.66 -6.77
CA LEU A 108 13.11 15.78 -5.42
C LEU A 108 14.03 16.63 -4.53
N MET A 109 13.53 17.76 -4.05
CA MET A 109 14.17 18.60 -3.03
C MET A 109 13.34 18.57 -1.75
N VAL A 110 13.99 18.27 -0.63
CA VAL A 110 13.38 18.27 0.71
C VAL A 110 14.21 19.19 1.59
N GLU A 111 13.57 20.22 2.13
CA GLU A 111 14.19 21.15 3.07
C GLU A 111 13.76 20.80 4.50
N TYR A 112 14.73 20.45 5.33
CA TYR A 112 14.51 20.14 6.74
C TYR A 112 14.62 21.41 7.58
N TYR A 113 13.79 21.50 8.62
CA TYR A 113 13.94 22.57 9.59
C TYR A 113 15.21 22.35 10.42
N SER A 114 15.90 23.44 10.81
CA SER A 114 17.20 23.38 11.48
C SER A 114 17.16 22.76 12.89
N HIS A 115 15.97 22.68 13.50
CA HIS A 115 15.75 22.11 14.83
C HIS A 115 14.71 20.99 14.76
N PRO A 116 14.76 19.99 15.66
CA PRO A 116 13.74 18.95 15.74
C PRO A 116 12.35 19.54 15.97
N ILE A 117 11.37 19.04 15.23
CA ILE A 117 9.96 19.44 15.39
C ILE A 117 9.21 18.23 15.92
N TYR A 118 8.78 18.30 17.18
CA TYR A 118 8.04 17.21 17.82
C TYR A 118 6.53 17.44 17.71
N ILE A 119 5.82 16.49 17.12
CA ILE A 119 4.35 16.49 17.08
C ILE A 119 3.81 15.16 17.60
N LYS A 120 2.60 15.19 18.16
CA LYS A 120 1.88 13.98 18.56
C LYS A 120 0.96 13.55 17.41
N ILE A 121 1.41 12.56 16.64
CA ILE A 121 0.66 11.99 15.51
C ILE A 121 1.00 10.52 15.36
N ASP A 122 0.13 9.77 14.69
CA ASP A 122 0.50 8.44 14.21
C ASP A 122 1.47 8.58 13.03
N PRO A 123 2.68 8.01 13.06
CA PRO A 123 3.64 8.16 11.96
C PRO A 123 3.14 7.56 10.65
N VAL A 124 2.33 6.49 10.71
CA VAL A 124 1.76 5.88 9.50
C VAL A 124 0.78 6.85 8.85
N GLN A 125 -0.01 7.56 9.64
CA GLN A 125 -0.88 8.63 9.11
C GLN A 125 -0.07 9.80 8.57
N LEU A 126 1.02 10.19 9.23
CA LEU A 126 1.89 11.25 8.72
C LEU A 126 2.46 10.87 7.35
N ASP A 127 2.97 9.64 7.19
CA ASP A 127 3.48 9.15 5.90
C ASP A 127 2.39 9.11 4.82
N GLN A 128 1.17 8.70 5.18
CA GLN A 128 0.02 8.69 4.25
C GLN A 128 -0.40 10.09 3.80
N ILE A 129 -0.27 11.11 4.64
CA ILE A 129 -0.58 12.50 4.29
C ILE A 129 0.47 13.09 3.33
N ILE A 130 1.72 12.65 3.46
CA ILE A 130 2.84 13.13 2.64
C ILE A 130 2.87 12.45 1.26
N LEU A 131 2.39 11.20 1.17
CA LEU A 131 2.34 10.39 -0.06
C LEU A 131 1.26 10.89 -1.04
#